data_AF-A0A0R0MD80-F1
#
_entry.id   AF-A0A0R0MD80-F1
#
_cell.length_a   1.000
_cell.length_b   1.000
_cell.length_c   1.000
_cell.angle_alpha   90.00
_cell.angle_beta   90.00
_cell.angle_gamma   90.00
#
_symmetry.space_group_name_H-M   'P 1'
#
loop_
_entity.id
_entity.type
_entity.pdbx_description
1 polymer ?
#
loop_
_entity_poly.entity_id
_entity_poly.type
_entity_poly.pdbx_seq_one_letter_code
_entity_poly.pdbx_strand_id
1 'polypeptide(L)'
;MAKKLASGDYELDTTMMLKVLSRLDSGVGWVSDWLHQNVRNSPNKRKVIGIYVLEYRGQPGGSRTQHYWRVYTNDNREKERLDHAITSNNSVVTTRQVKNEKQTDDDFISDDSFAWNGLKLRSPAEQKIAEELEKRKILFFANARCRITNRSLSLRETKEVDFLIYYRGNSRILEVDGREYHPSAAKDHHRDRLFERQGVRCTRFTATECLNDPRNVIDEFLELFDVYQLSSNSEKTKEVSREEQIKTIDIDDIPL
;
A
#
# COMPACT_ATOMS: atom_id res chain seq x y z
N MET A 1 -6.64 -24.95 -9.17
CA MET A 1 -7.98 -25.16 -8.58
C MET A 1 -7.82 -25.50 -7.11
N ALA A 2 -8.58 -24.87 -6.21
CA ALA A 2 -8.55 -25.20 -4.79
C ALA A 2 -9.47 -26.37 -4.49
N LYS A 3 -8.99 -27.38 -3.76
CA LYS A 3 -9.76 -28.52 -3.29
C LYS A 3 -9.84 -28.49 -1.77
N LYS A 4 -11.04 -28.30 -1.22
CA LYS A 4 -11.30 -28.42 0.23
C LYS A 4 -11.35 -29.91 0.60
N LEU A 5 -10.62 -30.29 1.64
CA LEU A 5 -10.63 -31.63 2.21
C LEU A 5 -11.65 -31.72 3.35
N ALA A 6 -12.12 -32.93 3.65
CA ALA A 6 -13.10 -33.16 4.73
C ALA A 6 -12.62 -32.68 6.11
N SER A 7 -11.30 -32.55 6.31
CA SER A 7 -10.67 -32.01 7.53
C SER A 7 -10.78 -30.48 7.67
N GLY A 8 -11.25 -29.77 6.64
CA GLY A 8 -11.21 -28.30 6.58
C GLY A 8 -9.90 -27.74 6.02
N ASP A 9 -9.02 -28.61 5.54
CA ASP A 9 -7.75 -28.23 4.92
C ASP A 9 -7.93 -27.97 3.42
N TYR A 10 -6.94 -27.33 2.80
CA TYR A 10 -7.00 -27.02 1.38
C TYR A 10 -5.78 -27.52 0.63
N GLU A 11 -6.04 -28.19 -0.49
CA GLU A 11 -5.03 -28.48 -1.50
C GLU A 11 -5.12 -27.47 -2.65
N LEU A 12 -4.00 -26.83 -2.95
CA LEU A 12 -3.87 -25.72 -3.89
C LEU A 12 -2.74 -25.99 -4.87
N ASP A 13 -2.90 -25.55 -6.12
CA ASP A 13 -1.76 -25.41 -7.02
C ASP A 13 -0.84 -24.26 -6.57
N THR A 14 0.33 -24.12 -7.22
CA THR A 14 1.34 -23.13 -6.81
C THR A 14 0.82 -21.71 -6.95
N THR A 15 0.10 -21.41 -8.02
CA THR A 15 -0.46 -20.07 -8.27
C THR A 15 -1.47 -19.70 -7.20
N MET A 16 -2.37 -20.62 -6.85
CA MET A 16 -3.33 -20.44 -5.77
C MET A 16 -2.66 -20.35 -4.41
N MET A 17 -1.66 -21.19 -4.13
CA MET A 17 -0.92 -21.13 -2.88
C MET A 17 -0.26 -19.76 -2.69
N LEU A 18 0.39 -19.22 -3.73
CA LEU A 18 1.01 -17.90 -3.65
C LEU A 18 -0.02 -16.78 -3.45
N LYS A 19 -1.17 -16.84 -4.13
CA LYS A 19 -2.25 -15.86 -3.90
C LYS A 19 -2.79 -15.92 -2.48
N VAL A 20 -3.05 -17.12 -1.96
CA VAL A 20 -3.55 -17.31 -0.60
C VAL A 20 -2.53 -16.79 0.42
N LEU A 21 -1.25 -17.13 0.26
CA LEU A 21 -0.18 -16.62 1.12
C LEU A 21 -0.07 -15.10 1.07
N SER A 22 -0.18 -14.49 -0.10
CA SER A 22 -0.16 -13.02 -0.22
C SER A 22 -1.33 -12.32 0.47
N ARG A 23 -2.43 -13.04 0.73
CA ARG A 23 -3.60 -12.54 1.46
C ARG A 23 -3.49 -12.80 2.95
N LEU A 24 -2.95 -13.95 3.34
CA LEU A 24 -2.73 -14.31 4.74
C LEU A 24 -1.60 -13.48 5.36
N ASP A 25 -0.54 -13.22 4.60
CA ASP A 25 0.61 -12.43 5.00
C ASP A 25 1.14 -11.62 3.79
N SER A 26 0.57 -10.43 3.60
CA SER A 26 0.93 -9.51 2.52
C SER A 26 2.31 -8.86 2.70
N GLY A 27 2.96 -9.04 3.86
CA GLY A 27 4.26 -8.46 4.17
C GLY A 27 5.44 -9.22 3.54
N VAL A 28 5.18 -10.39 2.96
CA VAL A 28 6.19 -11.25 2.35
C VAL A 28 5.94 -11.35 0.85
N GLY A 29 6.99 -11.11 0.05
CA GLY A 29 6.96 -11.31 -1.41
C GLY A 29 6.96 -12.80 -1.76
N TRP A 30 5.83 -13.48 -1.58
CA TRP A 30 5.70 -14.90 -1.86
C TRP A 30 5.97 -15.19 -3.33
N VAL A 31 7.01 -15.95 -3.60
CA VAL A 31 7.38 -16.43 -4.93
C VAL A 31 7.54 -17.95 -4.92
N SER A 32 7.41 -18.59 -6.08
CA SER A 32 7.50 -20.05 -6.18
C SER A 32 8.83 -20.59 -5.64
N ASP A 33 9.93 -19.86 -5.85
CA ASP A 33 11.25 -20.25 -5.33
C ASP A 33 11.27 -20.31 -3.81
N TRP A 34 10.52 -19.42 -3.14
CA TRP A 34 10.39 -19.45 -1.70
C TRP A 34 9.72 -20.74 -1.24
N LEU A 35 8.60 -21.13 -1.88
CA LEU A 35 7.90 -22.39 -1.57
C LEU A 35 8.80 -23.60 -1.82
N HIS A 36 9.59 -23.58 -2.90
CA HIS A 36 10.53 -24.65 -3.20
C HIS A 36 11.62 -24.78 -2.13
N GLN A 37 12.28 -23.67 -1.79
CA GLN A 37 13.40 -23.67 -0.85
C GLN A 37 12.94 -23.96 0.59
N ASN A 38 11.80 -23.39 1.01
CA ASN A 38 11.39 -23.41 2.42
C ASN A 38 10.40 -24.52 2.77
N VAL A 39 9.68 -25.06 1.79
CA VAL A 39 8.68 -26.11 2.01
C VAL A 39 9.09 -27.39 1.30
N ARG A 40 9.22 -27.39 -0.03
CA ARG A 40 9.49 -28.62 -0.81
C ARG A 40 10.84 -29.26 -0.47
N ASN A 41 11.89 -28.45 -0.35
CA ASN A 41 13.25 -28.92 -0.08
C ASN A 41 13.53 -29.10 1.41
N SER A 42 12.55 -28.82 2.29
CA SER A 42 12.71 -29.09 3.71
C SER A 42 12.63 -30.59 3.99
N PRO A 43 13.33 -31.12 5.03
CA PRO A 43 13.35 -32.55 5.34
C PRO A 43 11.95 -33.17 5.48
N ASN A 44 11.02 -32.40 6.04
CA ASN A 44 9.65 -32.84 6.31
C ASN A 44 8.66 -32.39 5.23
N LYS A 45 9.14 -31.76 4.14
CA LYS A 45 8.30 -31.18 3.09
C LYS A 45 7.23 -30.23 3.62
N ARG A 46 7.51 -29.60 4.78
CA ARG A 46 6.56 -28.87 5.61
C ARG A 46 7.22 -27.61 6.15
N LYS A 47 6.43 -26.54 6.32
CA LYS A 47 6.83 -25.30 6.97
C LYS A 47 5.66 -24.72 7.76
N VAL A 48 5.97 -24.18 8.94
CA VAL A 48 5.01 -23.42 9.74
C VAL A 48 5.27 -21.92 9.52
N ILE A 49 4.20 -21.16 9.27
CA ILE A 49 4.23 -19.71 9.05
C ILE A 49 3.15 -19.09 9.94
N GLY A 50 3.57 -18.52 11.07
CA GLY A 50 2.65 -18.16 12.14
C GLY A 50 1.90 -19.39 12.63
N ILE A 51 0.58 -19.38 12.45
CA ILE A 51 -0.34 -20.46 12.82
C ILE A 51 -0.68 -21.40 11.65
N TYR A 52 -0.29 -21.03 10.43
CA TYR A 52 -0.60 -21.81 9.23
C TYR A 52 0.51 -22.82 8.97
N VAL A 53 0.11 -23.99 8.53
CA VAL A 53 1.01 -25.06 8.13
C VAL A 53 0.93 -25.24 6.63
N LEU A 54 2.08 -25.17 5.96
CA LEU A 54 2.25 -25.51 4.56
C LEU A 54 2.91 -26.86 4.42
N GLU A 55 2.40 -27.69 3.52
CA GLU A 55 2.92 -29.02 3.20
C GLU A 55 2.98 -29.22 1.69
N TYR A 56 4.08 -29.74 1.16
CA TYR A 56 4.23 -30.05 -0.25
C TYR A 56 3.64 -31.43 -0.58
N ARG A 57 2.71 -31.49 -1.53
CA ARG A 57 1.95 -32.71 -1.89
C ARG A 57 2.44 -33.40 -3.16
N GLY A 58 3.43 -32.84 -3.84
CA GLY A 58 4.01 -33.45 -5.03
C GLY A 58 3.45 -32.91 -6.34
N GLN A 59 3.65 -33.70 -7.40
CA GLN A 59 3.20 -33.42 -8.77
C GLN A 59 2.39 -34.63 -9.25
N PRO A 60 1.05 -34.65 -9.08
CA PRO A 60 0.22 -35.79 -9.43
C PRO A 60 0.32 -36.21 -10.91
N GLY A 61 0.61 -35.25 -11.81
CA GLY A 61 0.81 -35.51 -13.24
C GLY A 61 2.23 -35.98 -13.59
N GLY A 62 3.11 -36.20 -12.62
CA GLY A 62 4.51 -36.59 -12.85
C GLY A 62 5.45 -35.40 -13.02
N SER A 63 6.70 -35.69 -13.41
CA SER A 63 7.75 -34.68 -13.51
C SER A 63 7.37 -33.57 -14.48
N ARG A 64 7.71 -32.32 -14.13
CA ARG A 64 7.41 -31.10 -14.89
C ARG A 64 5.93 -30.70 -14.96
N THR A 65 5.07 -31.32 -14.14
CA THR A 65 3.65 -30.90 -14.03
C THR A 65 3.40 -29.97 -12.85
N GLN A 66 2.16 -29.52 -12.70
CA GLN A 66 1.77 -28.57 -11.65
C GLN A 66 2.09 -29.13 -10.25
N HIS A 67 2.78 -28.32 -9.45
CA HIS A 67 3.02 -28.61 -8.03
C HIS A 67 1.77 -28.32 -7.20
N TYR A 68 1.47 -29.23 -6.27
CA TYR A 68 0.38 -29.12 -5.32
C TYR A 68 0.90 -28.97 -3.89
N TRP A 69 0.15 -28.20 -3.13
CA TRP A 69 0.49 -27.77 -1.79
C TRP A 69 -0.74 -27.89 -0.91
N ARG A 70 -0.56 -28.20 0.36
CA ARG A 70 -1.63 -28.18 1.36
C ARG A 70 -1.39 -27.04 2.32
N VAL A 71 -2.45 -26.33 2.67
CA VAL A 71 -2.47 -25.32 3.74
C VAL A 71 -3.58 -25.63 4.73
N TYR A 72 -3.26 -25.50 6.02
CA TYR A 72 -4.22 -25.71 7.10
C TYR A 72 -3.79 -25.00 8.38
N THR A 73 -4.72 -24.91 9.32
CA THR A 73 -4.50 -24.42 10.68
C THR A 73 -5.34 -25.25 11.65
N ASN A 74 -4.80 -25.45 12.85
CA ASN A 74 -5.55 -26.09 13.94
C ASN A 74 -6.42 -25.09 14.72
N ASP A 75 -6.26 -23.80 14.47
CA ASP A 75 -7.05 -22.74 15.07
C ASP A 75 -8.36 -22.55 14.29
N ASN A 76 -9.49 -22.77 14.97
CA ASN A 76 -10.81 -22.69 14.35
C ASN A 76 -11.16 -21.27 13.89
N ARG A 77 -10.71 -20.23 14.58
CA ARG A 77 -10.97 -18.83 14.19
C ARG A 77 -10.26 -18.48 12.88
N GLU A 78 -9.09 -19.09 12.66
CA GLU A 78 -8.25 -18.79 11.50
C GLU A 78 -8.55 -19.69 10.29
N LYS A 79 -9.38 -20.72 10.47
CA LYS A 79 -9.99 -21.46 9.36
C LYS A 79 -10.91 -20.57 8.54
N GLU A 80 -11.71 -19.71 9.18
CA GLU A 80 -12.59 -18.77 8.47
C GLU A 80 -11.77 -17.78 7.62
N ARG A 81 -10.67 -17.27 8.16
CA ARG A 81 -9.75 -16.39 7.42
C ARG A 81 -9.09 -17.10 6.24
N LEU A 82 -8.71 -18.37 6.41
CA LEU A 82 -8.20 -19.21 5.32
C LEU A 82 -9.26 -19.45 4.24
N ASP A 83 -10.51 -19.73 4.63
CA ASP A 83 -11.65 -19.92 3.74
C ASP A 83 -11.90 -18.67 2.89
N HIS A 84 -11.90 -17.48 3.51
CA HIS A 84 -12.02 -16.20 2.80
C HIS A 84 -10.83 -15.93 1.86
N ALA A 85 -9.61 -16.25 2.29
CA ALA A 85 -8.42 -16.08 1.45
C ALA A 85 -8.43 -16.99 0.21
N ILE A 86 -9.14 -18.12 0.25
CA ILE A 86 -9.24 -19.08 -0.86
C ILE A 86 -10.40 -18.77 -1.80
N THR A 87 -11.55 -18.38 -1.24
CA THR A 87 -12.79 -18.13 -2.00
C THR A 87 -12.81 -16.78 -2.70
N SER A 88 -12.00 -15.82 -2.27
CA SER A 88 -11.79 -14.55 -2.97
C SER A 88 -11.11 -14.78 -4.34
N ASN A 89 -11.89 -14.90 -5.42
CA ASN A 89 -11.36 -15.01 -6.79
C ASN A 89 -11.79 -13.84 -7.70
N ASN A 90 -10.78 -13.37 -8.44
CA ASN A 90 -10.76 -12.47 -9.60
C ASN A 90 -10.93 -10.95 -9.39
N SER A 91 -9.79 -10.27 -9.25
CA SER A 91 -9.51 -9.07 -10.06
C SER A 91 -7.99 -8.84 -10.16
N VAL A 92 -7.38 -9.35 -11.23
CA VAL A 92 -6.05 -8.92 -11.69
C VAL A 92 -6.08 -8.81 -13.23
N VAL A 93 -5.97 -7.56 -13.71
CA VAL A 93 -5.42 -7.06 -15.01
C VAL A 93 -6.35 -6.91 -16.24
N THR A 94 -6.60 -5.63 -16.56
CA THR A 94 -6.53 -4.91 -17.87
C THR A 94 -7.37 -5.34 -19.09
N THR A 95 -7.95 -4.29 -19.71
CA THR A 95 -8.38 -4.09 -21.12
C THR A 95 -9.87 -4.26 -21.47
N ARG A 96 -10.42 -3.15 -22.00
CA ARG A 96 -11.72 -2.97 -22.69
C ARG A 96 -12.04 -4.12 -23.68
N GLN A 97 -13.31 -4.57 -23.71
CA GLN A 97 -14.27 -4.27 -24.80
C GLN A 97 -15.71 -4.76 -24.48
N VAL A 98 -16.62 -3.77 -24.45
CA VAL A 98 -18.00 -3.67 -24.99
C VAL A 98 -18.92 -4.91 -25.11
N LYS A 99 -20.03 -4.81 -24.33
CA LYS A 99 -21.48 -5.14 -24.55
C LYS A 99 -21.93 -6.46 -25.24
N ASN A 100 -22.85 -7.20 -24.61
CA ASN A 100 -24.32 -7.03 -24.78
C ASN A 100 -25.16 -7.99 -23.90
N GLU A 101 -26.10 -7.39 -23.16
CA GLU A 101 -27.48 -7.80 -22.81
C GLU A 101 -27.89 -9.28 -22.67
N LYS A 102 -28.39 -9.65 -21.48
CA LYS A 102 -29.85 -9.77 -21.21
C LYS A 102 -30.14 -10.00 -19.71
N GLN A 103 -31.21 -9.35 -19.26
CA GLN A 103 -31.83 -9.38 -17.93
C GLN A 103 -32.12 -10.79 -17.41
N THR A 104 -31.96 -10.97 -16.10
CA THR A 104 -33.09 -11.27 -15.20
C THR A 104 -32.76 -10.78 -13.80
N ASP A 105 -33.72 -10.07 -13.23
CA ASP A 105 -33.73 -9.47 -11.90
C ASP A 105 -33.50 -10.51 -10.80
N ASP A 106 -32.54 -10.22 -9.92
CA ASP A 106 -32.70 -10.48 -8.49
C ASP A 106 -31.73 -9.57 -7.73
N ASP A 107 -32.28 -8.77 -6.82
CA ASP A 107 -31.61 -7.81 -5.95
C ASP A 107 -30.44 -8.46 -5.19
N PHE A 108 -29.21 -8.16 -5.61
CA PHE A 108 -28.04 -8.26 -4.74
C PHE A 108 -27.31 -6.94 -4.77
N ILE A 109 -27.58 -6.16 -3.73
CA ILE A 109 -26.91 -4.92 -3.32
C ILE A 109 -25.43 -4.98 -3.73
N SER A 110 -25.09 -4.24 -4.79
CA SER A 110 -23.71 -4.05 -5.19
C SER A 110 -22.95 -3.41 -4.05
N ASP A 111 -21.84 -4.03 -3.67
CA ASP A 111 -20.84 -3.55 -2.72
C ASP A 111 -20.12 -2.29 -3.26
N ASP A 112 -20.91 -1.22 -3.45
CA ASP A 112 -20.53 0.12 -3.89
C ASP A 112 -20.52 1.08 -2.69
N SER A 113 -20.40 0.52 -1.47
CA SER A 113 -20.70 1.19 -0.21
C SER A 113 -19.87 2.46 0.08
N PHE A 114 -18.77 2.67 -0.64
CA PHE A 114 -17.90 3.85 -0.52
C PHE A 114 -17.51 4.48 -1.89
N ALA A 115 -18.34 4.27 -2.92
CA ALA A 115 -18.22 5.03 -4.16
C ALA A 115 -18.73 6.47 -3.93
N TRP A 116 -17.84 7.45 -4.04
CA TRP A 116 -18.18 8.86 -3.82
C TRP A 116 -17.59 9.74 -4.93
N ASN A 117 -18.44 10.47 -5.66
CA ASN A 117 -18.06 11.34 -6.79
C ASN A 117 -17.10 10.70 -7.81
N GLY A 118 -17.30 9.40 -8.09
CA GLY A 118 -16.45 8.63 -9.02
C GLY A 118 -15.14 8.11 -8.43
N LEU A 119 -14.85 8.41 -7.16
CA LEU A 119 -13.77 7.81 -6.39
C LEU A 119 -14.26 6.53 -5.70
N LYS A 120 -13.41 5.51 -5.66
CA LYS A 120 -13.65 4.28 -4.89
C LYS A 120 -12.80 4.30 -3.64
N LEU A 121 -13.38 4.75 -2.54
CA LEU A 121 -12.69 4.85 -1.25
C LEU A 121 -12.85 3.52 -0.51
N ARG A 122 -11.99 3.25 0.48
CA ARG A 122 -11.93 1.94 1.16
C ARG A 122 -12.54 1.95 2.54
N SER A 123 -12.89 3.13 3.04
CA SER A 123 -13.46 3.30 4.36
C SER A 123 -14.35 4.55 4.44
N PRO A 124 -15.31 4.58 5.38
CA PRO A 124 -16.06 5.80 5.70
C PRO A 124 -15.14 6.95 6.12
N ALA A 125 -14.03 6.64 6.79
CA ALA A 125 -13.03 7.62 7.23
C ALA A 125 -12.35 8.31 6.03
N GLU A 126 -11.93 7.55 5.02
CA GLU A 126 -11.43 8.11 3.76
C GLU A 126 -12.48 8.95 3.05
N GLN A 127 -13.74 8.52 3.04
CA GLN A 127 -14.84 9.30 2.46
C GLN A 127 -14.98 10.67 3.13
N LYS A 128 -14.93 10.73 4.47
CA LYS A 128 -15.01 12.00 5.20
C LYS A 128 -13.86 12.94 4.89
N ILE A 129 -12.65 12.40 4.71
CA ILE A 129 -11.49 13.17 4.27
C ILE A 129 -11.67 13.71 2.85
N ALA A 130 -12.13 12.89 1.91
CA ALA A 130 -12.38 13.29 0.54
C ALA A 130 -13.46 14.40 0.46
N GLU A 131 -14.55 14.26 1.22
CA GLU A 131 -15.62 15.25 1.33
C GLU A 131 -15.09 16.61 1.82
N GLU A 132 -14.27 16.63 2.87
CA GLU A 132 -13.74 17.87 3.44
C GLU A 132 -12.67 18.52 2.53
N LEU A 133 -11.84 17.72 1.84
CA LEU A 133 -10.90 18.21 0.83
C LEU A 133 -11.61 18.87 -0.36
N GLU A 134 -12.67 18.24 -0.90
CA GLU A 134 -13.45 18.80 -2.01
C GLU A 134 -14.19 20.08 -1.60
N LYS A 135 -14.82 20.09 -0.42
CA LYS A 135 -15.47 21.27 0.14
C LYS A 135 -14.53 22.47 0.24
N ARG A 136 -13.25 22.22 0.55
CA ARG A 136 -12.18 23.24 0.60
C ARG A 136 -11.55 23.53 -0.76
N LYS A 137 -11.98 22.85 -1.83
CA LYS A 137 -11.45 22.97 -3.20
C LYS A 137 -9.95 22.67 -3.28
N ILE A 138 -9.50 21.70 -2.50
CA ILE A 138 -8.10 21.26 -2.48
C ILE A 138 -7.94 20.15 -3.51
N LEU A 139 -6.86 20.22 -4.30
CA LEU A 139 -6.54 19.17 -5.27
C LEU A 139 -5.97 17.95 -4.55
N PHE A 140 -6.57 16.79 -4.79
CA PHE A 140 -6.08 15.52 -4.26
C PHE A 140 -6.26 14.37 -5.24
N PHE A 141 -5.47 13.32 -5.03
CA PHE A 141 -5.60 12.03 -5.70
C PHE A 141 -5.85 10.96 -4.64
N ALA A 142 -7.02 10.32 -4.68
CA ALA A 142 -7.32 9.17 -3.83
C ALA A 142 -6.70 7.88 -4.38
N ASN A 143 -6.27 6.98 -3.50
CA ASN A 143 -5.63 5.70 -3.83
C ASN A 143 -4.43 5.87 -4.79
N ALA A 144 -3.61 6.90 -4.56
CA ALA A 144 -2.55 7.27 -5.48
C ALA A 144 -1.46 6.19 -5.50
N ARG A 145 -1.22 5.60 -6.67
CA ARG A 145 -0.15 4.62 -6.88
C ARG A 145 1.12 5.30 -7.37
N CYS A 146 2.24 4.85 -6.84
CA CYS A 146 3.56 5.27 -7.26
C CYS A 146 4.52 4.08 -7.41
N ARG A 147 5.62 4.32 -8.12
CA ARG A 147 6.74 3.40 -8.25
C ARG A 147 7.93 4.00 -7.53
N ILE A 148 8.45 3.28 -6.54
CA ILE A 148 9.61 3.73 -5.78
C ILE A 148 10.77 2.79 -6.02
N THR A 149 11.94 3.37 -6.26
CA THR A 149 13.20 2.64 -6.39
C THR A 149 13.87 2.57 -5.02
N ASN A 150 14.17 1.37 -4.55
CA ASN A 150 14.90 1.19 -3.29
C ASN A 150 16.42 1.39 -3.50
N ARG A 151 17.21 1.56 -2.43
CA ARG A 151 18.68 1.78 -2.49
C ARG A 151 19.41 0.68 -3.25
N SER A 152 18.90 -0.55 -3.21
CA SER A 152 19.29 -1.57 -4.17
C SER A 152 18.61 -1.24 -5.50
N LEU A 153 19.34 -0.56 -6.39
CA LEU A 153 18.90 -0.03 -7.69
C LEU A 153 18.18 -1.04 -8.62
N SER A 154 18.09 -2.31 -8.22
CA SER A 154 17.41 -3.40 -8.91
C SER A 154 15.97 -3.68 -8.43
N LEU A 155 15.54 -3.15 -7.29
CA LEU A 155 14.20 -3.39 -6.74
C LEU A 155 13.30 -2.15 -6.85
N ARG A 156 12.31 -2.25 -7.75
CA ARG A 156 11.25 -1.26 -7.92
C ARG A 156 9.96 -1.79 -7.29
N GLU A 157 9.50 -1.11 -6.24
CA GLU A 157 8.28 -1.46 -5.52
C GLU A 157 7.13 -0.56 -5.95
N THR A 158 5.92 -1.13 -6.08
CA THR A 158 4.71 -0.34 -6.24
C THR A 158 4.17 -0.06 -4.85
N LYS A 159 3.94 1.20 -4.54
CA LYS A 159 3.26 1.63 -3.32
C LYS A 159 2.00 2.37 -3.71
N GLU A 160 1.06 2.35 -2.79
CA GLU A 160 -0.20 3.05 -2.91
C GLU A 160 -0.41 3.77 -1.59
N VAL A 161 -0.96 4.97 -1.68
CA VAL A 161 -1.26 5.83 -0.54
C VAL A 161 -2.71 6.25 -0.62
N ASP A 162 -3.33 6.54 0.52
CA ASP A 162 -4.75 6.86 0.57
C ASP A 162 -5.02 8.20 -0.13
N PHE A 163 -4.26 9.24 0.21
CA PHE A 163 -4.35 10.55 -0.44
C PHE A 163 -2.99 11.14 -0.76
N LEU A 164 -2.79 11.56 -2.01
CA LEU A 164 -1.75 12.51 -2.40
C LEU A 164 -2.38 13.88 -2.60
N ILE A 165 -2.03 14.84 -1.75
CA ILE A 165 -2.66 16.16 -1.68
C ILE A 165 -1.69 17.23 -2.17
N TYR A 166 -2.18 18.11 -3.04
CA TYR A 166 -1.45 19.28 -3.52
C TYR A 166 -2.02 20.55 -2.91
N TYR A 167 -1.18 21.29 -2.21
CA TYR A 167 -1.56 22.53 -1.55
C TYR A 167 -0.43 23.56 -1.63
N ARG A 168 -0.77 24.78 -2.07
CA ARG A 168 0.17 25.91 -2.24
C ARG A 168 1.45 25.56 -3.02
N GLY A 169 1.31 24.75 -4.09
CA GLY A 169 2.43 24.35 -4.95
C GLY A 169 3.30 23.20 -4.42
N ASN A 170 2.99 22.68 -3.23
CA ASN A 170 3.68 21.55 -2.61
C ASN A 170 2.77 20.31 -2.59
N SER A 171 3.37 19.12 -2.42
CA SER A 171 2.64 17.86 -2.34
C SER A 171 2.96 17.09 -1.06
N ARG A 172 1.95 16.47 -0.45
CA ARG A 172 2.13 15.64 0.75
C ARG A 172 1.14 14.48 0.77
N ILE A 173 1.54 13.39 1.41
CA ILE A 173 0.73 12.18 1.56
C ILE A 173 -0.01 12.22 2.89
N LEU A 174 -1.31 11.95 2.85
CA LEU A 174 -2.16 11.66 4.02
C LEU A 174 -2.58 10.20 3.94
N GLU A 175 -2.40 9.50 5.06
CA GLU A 175 -2.76 8.09 5.21
C GLU A 175 -3.74 7.93 6.37
N VAL A 176 -4.79 7.13 6.16
CA VAL A 176 -5.84 6.85 7.13
C VAL A 176 -5.54 5.49 7.75
N ASP A 177 -5.08 5.48 9.00
CA ASP A 177 -4.72 4.25 9.69
C ASP A 177 -5.96 3.55 10.27
N GLY A 178 -6.39 2.50 9.59
CA GLY A 178 -7.60 1.74 9.92
C GLY A 178 -7.45 0.72 11.04
N ARG A 179 -6.29 0.59 11.70
CA ARG A 179 -6.09 -0.40 12.78
C ARG A 179 -5.21 0.18 13.89
N GLU A 180 -5.80 0.45 15.06
CA GLU A 180 -5.10 0.71 16.34
C GLU A 180 -4.17 -0.44 16.80
N TYR A 181 -3.95 -1.47 15.98
CA TYR A 181 -3.06 -2.58 16.26
C TYR A 181 -2.27 -2.98 15.01
N HIS A 182 -1.18 -2.26 14.73
CA HIS A 182 -0.09 -2.76 13.90
C HIS A 182 1.14 -3.11 14.76
N PRO A 183 1.56 -4.39 14.82
CA PRO A 183 2.78 -4.78 15.51
C PRO A 183 4.00 -4.33 14.67
N SER A 184 4.82 -3.50 15.31
CA SER A 184 6.12 -2.93 14.89
C SER A 184 6.07 -1.58 14.14
N ALA A 185 6.10 -0.49 14.92
CA ALA A 185 6.42 0.87 14.48
C ALA A 185 7.63 0.95 13.50
N ALA A 186 8.56 -0.01 13.57
CA ALA A 186 9.71 -0.13 12.68
C ALA A 186 9.33 -0.28 11.19
N LYS A 187 8.25 -0.99 10.84
CA LYS A 187 7.78 -1.15 9.46
C LYS A 187 7.14 0.13 8.92
N ASP A 188 6.37 0.83 9.75
CA ASP A 188 5.75 2.11 9.39
C ASP A 188 6.80 3.20 9.21
N HIS A 189 7.79 3.27 10.12
CA HIS A 189 8.94 4.15 9.95
C HIS A 189 9.76 3.84 8.69
N HIS A 190 9.86 2.57 8.27
CA HIS A 190 10.53 2.24 7.01
C HIS A 190 9.75 2.73 5.79
N ARG A 191 8.41 2.62 5.84
CA ARG A 191 7.53 3.09 4.76
C ARG A 191 7.54 4.60 4.63
N ASP A 192 7.51 5.35 5.72
CA ASP A 192 7.58 6.81 5.67
C ASP A 192 8.90 7.27 5.08
N ARG A 193 10.01 6.75 5.62
CA ARG A 193 11.35 7.07 5.12
C ARG A 193 11.52 6.77 3.63
N LEU A 194 10.75 5.84 3.07
CA LEU A 194 10.79 5.55 1.64
C LEU A 194 10.28 6.73 0.81
N PHE A 195 9.15 7.32 1.18
CA PHE A 195 8.59 8.50 0.52
C PHE A 195 9.41 9.75 0.80
N GLU A 196 9.89 9.92 2.03
CA GLU A 196 10.70 11.08 2.41
C GLU A 196 11.99 11.18 1.59
N ARG A 197 12.63 10.03 1.29
CA ARG A 197 13.79 9.98 0.39
C ARG A 197 13.48 10.44 -1.03
N GLN A 198 12.22 10.40 -1.44
CA GLN A 198 11.77 10.89 -2.75
C GLN A 198 11.26 12.34 -2.67
N GLY A 199 11.44 13.01 -1.52
CA GLY A 199 11.00 14.40 -1.32
C GLY A 199 9.51 14.54 -1.01
N VAL A 200 8.77 13.44 -0.81
CA VAL A 200 7.34 13.49 -0.50
C VAL A 200 7.14 13.05 0.95
N ARG A 201 6.64 13.94 1.80
CA ARG A 201 6.39 13.63 3.21
C ARG A 201 5.06 12.89 3.36
N CYS A 202 4.98 12.04 4.38
CA CYS A 202 3.82 11.23 4.70
C CYS A 202 3.38 11.50 6.14
N THR A 203 2.07 11.68 6.36
CA THR A 203 1.47 11.87 7.67
C THR A 203 0.30 10.92 7.82
N ARG A 204 0.20 10.26 8.98
CA ARG A 204 -0.88 9.34 9.30
C ARG A 204 -1.82 9.99 10.31
N PHE A 205 -3.11 9.76 10.11
CA PHE A 205 -4.15 10.00 11.09
C PHE A 205 -4.93 8.71 11.30
N THR A 206 -5.44 8.49 12.49
CA THR A 206 -6.26 7.31 12.77
C THR A 206 -7.59 7.41 12.02
N ALA A 207 -8.18 6.27 11.69
CA ALA A 207 -9.52 6.23 11.10
C ALA A 207 -10.57 6.88 12.02
N THR A 208 -10.40 6.77 13.34
CA THR A 208 -11.27 7.41 14.34
C THR A 208 -11.23 8.93 14.23
N GLU A 209 -10.03 9.54 14.16
CA GLU A 209 -9.88 10.99 13.97
C GLU A 209 -10.49 11.44 12.63
N CYS A 210 -10.17 10.74 11.55
CA CYS A 210 -10.68 11.06 10.21
C CYS A 210 -12.20 10.96 10.10
N LEU A 211 -12.82 10.01 10.82
CA LEU A 211 -14.26 9.82 10.82
C LEU A 211 -14.99 10.86 11.67
N ASN A 212 -14.46 11.15 12.86
CA ASN A 212 -15.15 11.97 13.86
C ASN A 212 -14.90 13.47 13.69
N ASP A 213 -13.69 13.87 13.27
CA ASP A 213 -13.33 15.27 13.06
C ASP A 213 -12.42 15.46 11.82
N PRO A 214 -12.95 15.18 10.61
CA PRO A 214 -12.21 15.38 9.36
C PRO A 214 -11.76 16.82 9.16
N ARG A 215 -12.48 17.79 9.74
CA ARG A 215 -12.14 19.21 9.63
C ARG A 215 -10.81 19.50 10.32
N ASN A 216 -10.68 19.11 11.59
CA ASN A 216 -9.46 19.33 12.35
C ASN A 216 -8.28 18.55 11.75
N VAL A 217 -8.51 17.31 11.29
CA VAL A 217 -7.48 16.51 10.58
C VAL A 217 -6.93 17.27 9.38
N ILE A 218 -7.80 17.85 8.54
CA ILE A 218 -7.35 18.61 7.37
C ILE A 218 -6.71 19.94 7.79
N ASP A 219 -7.19 20.62 8.82
CA ASP A 219 -6.55 21.84 9.35
C ASP A 219 -5.10 21.54 9.77
N GLU A 220 -4.90 20.58 10.66
CA GLU A 220 -3.57 20.14 11.12
C GLU A 220 -2.70 19.67 9.95
N PHE A 221 -3.24 18.89 9.02
CA PHE A 221 -2.48 18.39 7.88
C PHE A 221 -1.97 19.52 6.97
N LEU A 222 -2.78 20.56 6.75
CA LEU A 222 -2.42 21.68 5.87
C LEU A 222 -1.40 22.61 6.53
N GLU A 223 -1.42 22.78 7.85
CA GLU A 223 -0.39 23.56 8.58
C GLU A 223 1.02 23.00 8.35
N LEU A 224 1.14 21.68 8.15
CA LEU A 224 2.41 21.02 7.91
C LEU A 224 3.04 21.34 6.53
N PHE A 225 2.32 22.05 5.64
CA PHE A 225 2.88 22.58 4.39
C PHE A 225 3.65 23.89 4.60
N ASP A 226 3.30 24.68 5.62
CA ASP A 226 3.83 26.03 5.82
C ASP A 226 5.20 26.04 6.53
N VAL A 227 5.50 25.00 7.32
CA VAL A 227 6.77 24.86 8.07
C VAL A 227 8.02 24.89 7.14
N TYR A 228 7.86 24.56 5.86
CA TYR A 228 8.97 24.42 4.92
C TYR A 228 9.21 25.63 4.00
N GLN A 229 8.30 26.60 3.94
CA GLN A 229 8.56 27.83 3.19
C GLN A 229 9.61 28.72 3.90
N LEU A 230 9.73 28.61 5.22
CA LEU A 230 10.68 29.38 6.02
C LEU A 230 12.13 28.93 5.83
N SER A 231 12.40 27.63 5.65
CA SER A 231 13.77 27.13 5.46
C SER A 231 14.33 27.46 4.08
N SER A 232 13.54 27.32 3.01
CA SER A 232 13.95 27.65 1.64
C SER A 232 14.10 29.15 1.38
N ASN A 233 13.36 30.00 2.10
CA ASN A 233 13.52 31.46 1.97
C ASN A 233 14.75 31.99 2.72
N SER A 234 15.21 31.31 3.78
CA SER A 234 16.41 31.70 4.53
C SER A 234 17.72 31.48 3.76
N GLU A 235 17.72 30.55 2.80
CA GLU A 235 18.89 30.28 1.94
C GLU A 235 18.94 31.26 0.76
N LYS A 236 17.78 31.56 0.14
CA LYS A 236 17.69 32.58 -0.92
C LYS A 236 18.08 33.98 -0.45
N THR A 237 17.75 34.36 0.79
CA THR A 237 18.16 35.67 1.33
C THR A 237 19.67 35.75 1.60
N LYS A 238 20.33 34.62 1.89
CA LYS A 238 21.79 34.58 2.07
C LYS A 238 22.57 34.58 0.74
N GLU A 239 22.00 34.04 -0.33
CA GLU A 239 22.59 34.11 -1.67
C GLU A 239 22.53 35.53 -2.24
N VAL A 240 21.37 36.20 -2.12
CA VAL A 240 21.21 37.58 -2.59
C VAL A 240 22.15 38.54 -1.85
N SER A 241 22.36 38.37 -0.53
CA SER A 241 23.30 39.21 0.22
C SER A 241 24.78 38.96 -0.13
N ARG A 242 25.13 37.75 -0.62
CA ARG A 242 26.49 37.41 -1.06
C ARG A 242 26.81 37.98 -2.44
N GLU A 243 25.84 37.98 -3.35
CA GLU A 243 26.03 38.57 -4.68
C GLU A 243 26.10 40.11 -4.62
N GLU A 244 25.39 40.74 -3.69
CA GLU A 244 25.51 42.19 -3.46
C GLU A 244 26.86 42.59 -2.83
N GLN A 245 27.47 41.74 -1.99
CA GLN A 245 28.80 42.00 -1.42
C GLN A 245 29.96 41.83 -2.42
N ILE A 246 29.78 41.05 -3.48
CA ILE A 246 30.83 40.84 -4.50
C ILE A 246 30.90 42.03 -5.48
N LYS A 247 29.86 42.87 -5.56
CA LYS A 247 29.81 44.03 -6.46
C LYS A 247 30.43 45.31 -5.87
N THR A 248 30.97 45.28 -4.64
CA THR A 248 31.46 46.48 -3.92
C THR A 248 32.95 46.40 -3.54
N ILE A 249 33.76 45.69 -4.32
CA ILE A 249 35.22 45.78 -4.20
C ILE A 249 35.72 46.82 -5.22
N ASP A 250 35.92 48.05 -4.73
CA ASP A 250 36.57 49.15 -5.47
C ASP A 250 38.00 48.77 -5.88
N ILE A 251 38.36 49.14 -7.11
CA ILE A 251 39.59 48.73 -7.83
C ILE A 251 40.76 49.71 -7.58
N ASP A 252 40.80 50.40 -6.43
CA ASP A 252 41.74 51.51 -6.23
C ASP A 252 42.96 51.24 -5.31
N ASP A 253 43.20 50.01 -4.86
CA ASP A 253 44.37 49.68 -4.02
C ASP A 253 45.27 48.57 -4.60
N ILE A 254 45.94 48.86 -5.73
CA ILE A 254 47.11 48.09 -6.17
C ILE A 254 48.33 49.01 -6.15
N PRO A 255 49.26 48.87 -5.20
CA PRO A 255 50.51 49.63 -5.22
C PRO A 255 51.47 49.03 -6.27
N LEU A 256 52.08 49.92 -7.06
CA LEU A 256 53.13 49.64 -8.05
C LEU A 256 54.39 49.03 -7.44
#